data_AF-A0A139MV75-F1
#
_entry.id   AF-A0A139MV75-F1
#
_cell.length_a   1.000
_cell.length_b   1.000
_cell.length_c   1.000
_cell.angle_alpha   90.00
_cell.angle_beta   90.00
_cell.angle_gamma   90.00
#
_symmetry.space_group_name_H-M   'P 1'
#
loop_
_entity.id
_entity.type
_entity.pdbx_description
1 polymer ?
#
loop_
_entity_poly.entity_id
_entity_poly.type
_entity_poly.pdbx_seq_one_letter_code
_entity_poly.pdbx_strand_id
1 'polypeptide(L)'
;MAFTTDDLINLGLTDEQAKSVFALHGKDLNETKSALDTITQERDSLKNQLQNAETQIETLKVDANTSAEQKEALDKLQAEYDKFKADAEAELAMTQKVNAINLALKDTNAYNPENLMKFINVDEIELDDDGKPKLDDVINGLKESDAYLFKPEEDNTPNPSIVPNGNPSAGGSGNVDPFQAIIDSYGK
;
A
#
# COMPACT_ATOMS: atom_id res chain seq x y z
N MET A 1 1.46 -4.62 2.61
CA MET A 1 2.10 -5.13 3.85
C MET A 1 1.60 -6.53 4.15
N ALA A 2 2.50 -7.49 4.35
CA ALA A 2 2.15 -8.78 4.93
C ALA A 2 2.49 -8.71 6.42
N PHE A 3 1.53 -8.99 7.29
CA PHE A 3 1.73 -9.09 8.74
C PHE A 3 1.64 -10.56 9.18
N THR A 4 2.33 -10.90 10.27
CA THR A 4 2.39 -12.25 10.83
C THR A 4 1.47 -12.39 12.04
N THR A 5 1.21 -13.63 12.45
CA THR A 5 0.46 -13.89 13.69
C THR A 5 1.16 -13.28 14.90
N ASP A 6 2.48 -13.31 14.91
CA ASP A 6 3.29 -12.75 16.00
C ASP A 6 3.14 -11.22 16.08
N ASP A 7 3.03 -10.53 14.94
CA ASP A 7 2.77 -9.07 14.92
C ASP A 7 1.41 -8.73 15.56
N LEU A 8 0.39 -9.56 15.30
CA LEU A 8 -0.94 -9.37 15.89
C LEU A 8 -0.95 -9.68 17.39
N ILE A 9 -0.23 -10.72 17.82
CA ILE A 9 -0.09 -11.06 19.24
C ILE A 9 0.68 -9.95 19.99
N ASN A 10 1.74 -9.41 19.39
CA ASN A 10 2.49 -8.29 19.94
C ASN A 10 1.66 -7.00 20.07
N LEU A 11 0.63 -6.83 19.23
CA LEU A 11 -0.37 -5.77 19.34
C LEU A 11 -1.44 -6.03 20.43
N GLY A 12 -1.35 -7.14 21.15
CA GLY A 12 -2.24 -7.51 22.24
C GLY A 12 -3.48 -8.30 21.82
N LEU A 13 -3.53 -8.80 20.58
CA LEU A 13 -4.60 -9.72 20.15
C LEU A 13 -4.33 -11.14 20.67
N THR A 14 -5.39 -11.86 20.99
CA THR A 14 -5.30 -13.30 21.28
C THR A 14 -5.16 -14.11 19.99
N ASP A 15 -4.68 -15.36 20.11
CA ASP A 15 -4.63 -16.33 18.99
C ASP A 15 -5.95 -16.45 18.22
N GLU A 16 -7.09 -16.46 18.93
CA GLU A 16 -8.42 -16.51 18.31
C GLU A 16 -8.74 -15.24 17.51
N GLN A 17 -8.36 -14.07 18.02
CA GLN A 17 -8.58 -12.80 17.36
C GLN A 17 -7.65 -12.64 16.15
N ALA A 18 -6.38 -13.07 16.25
CA ALA A 18 -5.44 -13.10 15.15
C ALA A 18 -5.93 -14.01 14.01
N LYS A 19 -6.42 -15.22 14.32
CA LYS A 19 -7.05 -16.11 13.32
C LYS A 19 -8.26 -15.46 12.64
N SER A 20 -9.08 -14.74 13.40
CA SER A 20 -10.25 -14.03 12.86
C SER A 20 -9.82 -12.89 11.91
N VAL A 21 -8.76 -12.14 12.25
CA VAL A 21 -8.18 -11.11 11.37
C VAL A 21 -7.67 -11.73 10.07
N PHE A 22 -6.94 -12.85 10.12
CA PHE A 22 -6.49 -13.55 8.91
C PHE A 22 -7.64 -14.08 8.07
N ALA A 23 -8.72 -14.57 8.68
CA ALA A 23 -9.89 -15.02 7.95
C ALA A 23 -10.60 -13.87 7.21
N LEU A 24 -10.78 -12.71 7.88
CA LEU A 24 -11.35 -11.51 7.27
C LEU A 24 -10.45 -10.97 6.15
N HIS A 25 -9.15 -10.82 6.43
CA HIS A 25 -8.18 -10.36 5.45
C HIS A 25 -8.06 -11.32 4.25
N GLY A 26 -8.08 -12.64 4.50
CA GLY A 26 -8.08 -13.64 3.44
C GLY A 26 -9.32 -13.58 2.57
N LYS A 27 -10.48 -13.26 3.14
CA LYS A 27 -11.71 -13.03 2.39
C LYS A 27 -11.60 -11.79 1.49
N ASP A 28 -11.19 -10.65 2.05
CA ASP A 28 -11.05 -9.39 1.30
C ASP A 28 -10.00 -9.51 0.17
N LEU A 29 -8.89 -10.20 0.44
CA LEU A 29 -7.83 -10.42 -0.54
C LEU A 29 -8.29 -11.36 -1.65
N ASN A 30 -9.11 -12.37 -1.34
CA ASN A 30 -9.69 -13.25 -2.34
C ASN A 30 -10.72 -12.53 -3.23
N GLU A 31 -11.55 -11.65 -2.65
CA GLU A 31 -12.46 -10.79 -3.41
C GLU A 31 -11.69 -9.83 -4.33
N THR A 32 -10.64 -9.20 -3.81
CA THR A 32 -9.76 -8.30 -4.59
C THR A 32 -9.06 -9.05 -5.72
N LYS A 33 -8.56 -10.26 -5.45
CA LYS A 33 -7.94 -11.11 -6.47
C LYS A 33 -8.93 -11.52 -7.56
N SER A 34 -10.14 -11.93 -7.17
CA SER A 34 -11.20 -12.27 -8.12
C SER A 34 -11.58 -11.07 -9.01
N ALA A 35 -11.64 -9.87 -8.44
CA ALA A 35 -11.88 -8.65 -9.20
C ALA A 35 -10.72 -8.35 -10.16
N LEU A 36 -9.47 -8.51 -9.72
CA LEU A 36 -8.28 -8.33 -10.56
C LEU A 36 -8.24 -9.33 -11.73
N ASP A 37 -8.58 -10.60 -11.47
CA ASP A 37 -8.65 -11.64 -12.50
C ASP A 37 -9.74 -11.32 -13.53
N THR A 38 -10.91 -10.85 -13.08
CA THR A 38 -12.01 -10.43 -13.96
C THR A 38 -11.61 -9.25 -14.83
N ILE A 39 -11.04 -8.20 -14.23
CA ILE A 39 -10.54 -7.02 -14.95
C ILE A 39 -9.44 -7.41 -15.95
N THR A 40 -8.56 -8.34 -15.56
CA THR A 40 -7.51 -8.87 -16.44
C THR A 40 -8.10 -9.58 -17.66
N GLN A 41 -9.11 -10.42 -17.47
CA GLN A 41 -9.79 -11.11 -18.56
C GLN A 41 -10.55 -10.15 -19.47
N GLU A 42 -11.24 -9.15 -18.92
CA GLU A 42 -11.92 -8.11 -19.69
C GLU A 42 -10.93 -7.31 -20.54
N ARG A 43 -9.80 -6.90 -19.94
CA ARG A 43 -8.70 -6.20 -20.62
C ARG A 43 -8.13 -7.03 -21.77
N ASP A 44 -7.89 -8.33 -21.56
CA ASP A 44 -7.37 -9.22 -22.61
C ASP A 44 -8.40 -9.47 -23.72
N SER A 45 -9.69 -9.60 -23.37
CA SER A 45 -10.79 -9.72 -24.33
C SER A 45 -10.92 -8.47 -25.20
N LEU A 46 -10.92 -7.28 -24.59
CA LEU A 46 -10.95 -6.00 -25.30
C LEU A 46 -9.74 -5.84 -26.22
N LYS A 47 -8.54 -6.23 -25.77
CA LYS A 47 -7.34 -6.21 -26.59
C LYS A 47 -7.44 -7.10 -27.83
N ASN A 48 -8.03 -8.30 -27.69
CA ASN A 48 -8.29 -9.19 -28.83
C ASN A 48 -9.34 -8.62 -29.79
N GLN A 49 -10.40 -7.99 -29.27
CA GLN A 49 -11.39 -7.31 -30.12
C GLN A 49 -10.76 -6.14 -30.89
N LEU A 50 -9.88 -5.38 -30.24
CA LEU A 50 -9.07 -4.32 -30.86
C LEU A 50 -8.27 -4.88 -32.06
N GLN A 51 -7.46 -5.92 -31.85
CA GLN A 51 -6.66 -6.52 -32.92
C GLN A 51 -7.49 -7.08 -34.07
N ASN A 52 -8.66 -7.67 -33.76
CA ASN A 52 -9.58 -8.13 -34.80
C ASN A 52 -10.14 -6.97 -35.62
N ALA A 53 -10.49 -5.85 -34.98
CA ALA A 53 -10.96 -4.64 -35.66
C ALA A 53 -9.86 -4.04 -36.56
N GLU A 54 -8.62 -3.94 -36.06
CA GLU A 54 -7.45 -3.52 -36.87
C GLU A 54 -7.32 -4.39 -38.13
N THR A 55 -7.39 -5.71 -37.98
CA THR A 55 -7.28 -6.66 -39.10
C THR A 55 -8.42 -6.50 -40.11
N GLN A 56 -9.65 -6.25 -39.63
CA GLN A 56 -10.81 -6.00 -40.49
C GLN A 56 -10.69 -4.70 -41.26
N ILE A 57 -10.22 -3.62 -40.62
CA ILE A 57 -9.97 -2.33 -41.27
C ILE A 57 -8.91 -2.50 -42.37
N GLU A 58 -7.80 -3.18 -42.08
CA GLU A 58 -6.76 -3.47 -43.07
C GLU A 58 -7.34 -4.23 -44.27
N THR A 59 -8.11 -5.30 -44.00
CA THR A 59 -8.77 -6.12 -45.04
C THR A 59 -9.70 -5.28 -45.92
N LEU A 60 -10.52 -4.41 -45.33
CA LEU A 60 -11.44 -3.53 -46.07
C LEU A 60 -10.69 -2.47 -46.90
N LYS A 61 -9.52 -2.00 -46.47
CA LYS A 61 -8.71 -1.06 -47.25
C LYS A 61 -8.15 -1.69 -48.53
N VAL A 62 -7.72 -2.95 -48.46
CA VAL A 62 -7.15 -3.67 -49.62
C VAL A 62 -8.21 -4.22 -50.56
N ASP A 63 -9.47 -4.34 -50.11
CA ASP A 63 -10.57 -4.79 -50.96
C ASP A 63 -10.75 -3.85 -52.18
N ALA A 64 -10.79 -4.45 -53.36
CA ALA A 64 -10.93 -3.75 -54.64
C ALA A 64 -12.32 -3.12 -54.82
N ASN A 65 -13.33 -3.55 -54.04
CA ASN A 65 -14.68 -3.01 -54.05
C ASN A 65 -14.86 -1.79 -53.15
N THR A 66 -13.87 -1.47 -52.32
CA THR A 66 -13.92 -0.31 -51.41
C THR A 66 -13.69 0.98 -52.18
N SER A 67 -14.66 1.90 -52.11
CA SER A 67 -14.59 3.19 -52.80
C SER A 67 -13.48 4.08 -52.23
N ALA A 68 -13.06 5.11 -52.98
CA ALA A 68 -12.04 6.05 -52.51
C ALA A 68 -12.47 6.78 -51.21
N GLU A 69 -13.75 7.16 -51.11
CA GLU A 69 -14.32 7.79 -49.90
C GLU A 69 -14.30 6.83 -48.70
N GLN A 70 -14.57 5.54 -48.93
CA GLN A 70 -14.51 4.52 -47.89
C GLN A 70 -13.07 4.26 -47.43
N LYS A 71 -12.09 4.28 -48.34
CA LYS A 71 -10.67 4.17 -47.98
C LYS A 71 -10.22 5.35 -47.12
N GLU A 72 -10.61 6.57 -47.47
CA GLU A 72 -10.29 7.76 -46.68
C GLU A 72 -10.94 7.71 -45.28
N ALA A 73 -12.18 7.23 -45.17
CA ALA A 73 -12.85 7.02 -43.89
C ALA A 73 -12.15 5.95 -43.03
N LEU A 74 -11.69 4.85 -43.65
CA LEU A 74 -10.93 3.79 -42.97
C LEU A 74 -9.55 4.29 -42.53
N ASP A 75 -8.89 5.15 -43.30
CA ASP A 75 -7.62 5.77 -42.91
C ASP A 75 -7.77 6.71 -41.71
N LYS A 76 -8.82 7.55 -41.71
CA LYS A 76 -9.16 8.39 -40.55
C LYS A 76 -9.47 7.56 -39.31
N LEU A 77 -10.30 6.52 -39.47
CA LEU A 77 -10.67 5.63 -38.37
C LEU A 77 -9.44 4.94 -37.77
N GLN A 78 -8.52 4.47 -38.61
CA GLN A 78 -7.29 3.83 -38.12
C GLN A 78 -6.37 4.83 -37.41
N ALA A 79 -6.22 6.06 -37.91
CA ALA A 79 -5.42 7.08 -37.25
C ALA A 79 -6.00 7.50 -35.89
N GLU A 80 -7.33 7.66 -35.79
CA GLU A 80 -8.01 7.94 -34.51
C GLU A 80 -7.83 6.79 -33.52
N TYR A 81 -7.92 5.56 -34.03
CA TYR A 81 -7.75 4.36 -33.24
C TYR A 81 -6.31 4.18 -32.73
N ASP A 82 -5.30 4.37 -33.58
CA ASP A 82 -3.89 4.28 -33.18
C ASP A 82 -3.55 5.34 -32.13
N LYS A 83 -4.11 6.54 -32.28
CA LYS A 83 -4.02 7.60 -31.28
C LYS A 83 -4.68 7.18 -29.95
N PHE A 84 -5.91 6.68 -29.99
CA PHE A 84 -6.61 6.24 -28.78
C PHE A 84 -5.85 5.12 -28.06
N LYS A 85 -5.27 4.18 -28.81
CA LYS A 85 -4.46 3.09 -28.26
C LYS A 85 -3.21 3.63 -27.57
N ALA A 86 -2.48 4.55 -28.21
CA ALA A 86 -1.30 5.17 -27.62
C ALA A 86 -1.65 6.00 -26.38
N ASP A 87 -2.72 6.79 -26.41
CA ASP A 87 -3.19 7.59 -25.29
C ASP A 87 -3.62 6.70 -24.10
N ALA A 88 -4.35 5.60 -24.37
CA ALA A 88 -4.78 4.65 -23.35
C ALA A 88 -3.60 3.87 -22.74
N GLU A 89 -2.62 3.46 -23.55
CA GLU A 89 -1.40 2.80 -23.06
C GLU A 89 -0.58 3.75 -22.18
N ALA A 90 -0.46 5.03 -22.57
CA ALA A 90 0.21 6.06 -21.79
C ALA A 90 -0.52 6.35 -20.46
N GLU A 91 -1.86 6.48 -20.48
CA GLU A 91 -2.66 6.70 -19.28
C GLU A 91 -2.60 5.50 -18.32
N LEU A 92 -2.63 4.28 -18.84
CA LEU A 92 -2.49 3.06 -18.06
C LEU A 92 -1.10 2.99 -17.40
N ALA A 93 -0.04 3.23 -18.17
CA ALA A 93 1.33 3.23 -17.67
C ALA A 93 1.51 4.31 -16.58
N MET A 94 0.98 5.52 -16.80
CA MET A 94 1.02 6.61 -15.83
C MET A 94 0.26 6.24 -14.55
N THR A 95 -0.94 5.68 -14.67
CA THR A 95 -1.75 5.24 -13.53
C THR A 95 -1.03 4.15 -12.72
N GLN A 96 -0.44 3.17 -13.40
CA GLN A 96 0.35 2.11 -12.75
C GLN A 96 1.55 2.70 -12.01
N LYS A 97 2.28 3.63 -12.64
CA LYS A 97 3.41 4.32 -12.06
C LYS A 97 3.02 5.12 -10.81
N VAL A 98 1.96 5.92 -10.89
CA VAL A 98 1.40 6.69 -9.77
C VAL A 98 1.00 5.77 -8.61
N ASN A 99 0.34 4.65 -8.90
CA ASN A 99 -0.06 3.68 -7.88
C ASN A 99 1.14 3.00 -7.22
N ALA A 100 2.14 2.61 -8.01
CA ALA A 100 3.36 2.02 -7.50
C ALA A 100 4.12 3.01 -6.60
N ILE A 101 4.22 4.29 -7.01
CA ILE A 101 4.80 5.36 -6.20
C ILE A 101 4.01 5.55 -4.91
N ASN A 102 2.69 5.72 -4.98
CA ASN A 102 1.86 5.87 -3.78
C ASN A 102 2.00 4.70 -2.81
N LEU A 103 2.13 3.46 -3.31
CA LEU A 103 2.36 2.30 -2.48
C LEU A 103 3.73 2.34 -1.80
N ALA A 104 4.79 2.63 -2.57
CA ALA A 104 6.14 2.74 -2.03
C ALA A 104 6.28 3.89 -1.01
N LEU A 105 5.58 5.02 -1.24
CA LEU A 105 5.54 6.12 -0.28
C LEU A 105 4.89 5.74 1.04
N LYS A 106 3.86 4.88 1.03
CA LYS A 106 3.22 4.39 2.27
C LYS A 106 4.15 3.59 3.17
N ASP A 107 5.18 2.98 2.59
CA ASP A 107 6.20 2.24 3.33
C ASP A 107 7.32 3.14 3.89
N THR A 108 7.30 4.46 3.60
CA THR A 108 8.26 5.42 4.15
C THR A 108 7.85 5.93 5.53
N ASN A 109 8.83 6.37 6.34
CA ASN A 109 8.60 6.93 7.69
C ASN A 109 8.08 8.39 7.67
N ALA A 110 7.27 8.76 6.67
CA ALA A 110 6.73 10.11 6.55
C ALA A 110 5.62 10.37 7.58
N TYR A 111 5.41 11.64 7.95
CA TYR A 111 4.24 12.01 8.75
C TYR A 111 2.93 11.76 7.98
N ASN A 112 2.91 12.12 6.70
CA ASN A 112 1.78 11.94 5.80
C ASN A 112 2.25 11.42 4.43
N PRO A 113 2.42 10.10 4.27
CA PRO A 113 2.88 9.49 3.02
C PRO A 113 2.10 9.93 1.77
N GLU A 114 0.78 10.12 1.89
CA GLU A 114 -0.07 10.54 0.76
C GLU A 114 0.21 11.97 0.28
N ASN A 115 0.77 12.82 1.16
CA ASN A 115 1.17 14.17 0.78
C ASN A 115 2.58 14.24 0.18
N LEU A 116 3.42 13.22 0.36
CA LEU A 116 4.76 13.18 -0.24
C LEU A 116 4.72 13.20 -1.76
N MET A 117 3.66 12.64 -2.35
CA MET A 117 3.48 12.60 -3.81
C MET A 117 3.53 14.00 -4.45
N LYS A 118 3.12 15.05 -3.72
CA LYS A 118 3.14 16.44 -4.20
C LYS A 118 4.55 17.00 -4.38
N PHE A 119 5.53 16.40 -3.72
CA PHE A 119 6.94 16.80 -3.75
C PHE A 119 7.76 15.95 -4.72
N ILE A 120 7.14 15.00 -5.41
CA ILE A 120 7.80 14.03 -6.28
C ILE A 120 7.39 14.29 -7.71
N ASN A 121 8.38 14.42 -8.60
CA ASN A 121 8.12 14.47 -10.03
C ASN A 121 7.89 13.04 -10.55
N VAL A 122 6.63 12.64 -10.66
CA VAL A 122 6.20 11.32 -11.12
C VAL A 122 6.82 10.97 -12.48
N ASP A 123 6.97 11.93 -13.38
CA ASP A 123 7.47 11.69 -14.74
C ASP A 123 8.95 11.26 -14.73
N GLU A 124 9.73 11.77 -13.79
CA GLU A 124 11.17 11.48 -13.65
C GLU A 124 11.48 10.18 -12.91
N ILE A 125 10.50 9.61 -12.19
CA ILE A 125 10.72 8.37 -11.45
C ILE A 125 10.89 7.20 -12.42
N GLU A 126 11.96 6.42 -12.27
CA GLU A 126 12.10 5.17 -13.01
C GLU A 126 11.48 4.01 -12.21
N LEU A 127 10.91 3.04 -12.92
CA LEU A 127 10.59 1.74 -12.34
C LEU A 127 11.79 0.81 -12.52
N ASP A 128 12.07 -0.03 -11.53
CA ASP A 128 13.04 -1.12 -11.64
C ASP A 128 12.47 -2.33 -12.39
N ASP A 129 13.28 -3.39 -12.53
CA ASP A 129 12.91 -4.62 -13.23
C ASP A 129 11.75 -5.38 -12.55
N ASP A 130 11.50 -5.11 -11.26
CA ASP A 130 10.39 -5.66 -10.48
C ASP A 130 9.13 -4.76 -10.54
N GLY A 131 9.19 -3.65 -11.30
CA GLY A 131 8.10 -2.68 -11.42
C GLY A 131 7.94 -1.76 -10.20
N LYS A 132 8.92 -1.72 -9.29
CA LYS A 132 8.93 -0.81 -8.15
C LYS A 132 9.57 0.52 -8.51
N PRO A 133 9.04 1.63 -8.02
CA PRO A 133 9.61 2.94 -8.29
C PRO A 133 10.90 3.15 -7.50
N LYS A 134 11.96 3.60 -8.19
CA LYS A 134 13.23 3.98 -7.58
C LYS A 134 13.06 5.31 -6.86
N LEU A 135 12.63 5.26 -5.60
CA LEU A 135 12.36 6.44 -4.78
C LEU A 135 13.47 6.76 -3.77
N ASP A 136 14.46 5.89 -3.58
CA ASP A 136 15.46 6.06 -2.51
C ASP A 136 16.20 7.40 -2.58
N ASP A 137 16.72 7.75 -3.77
CA ASP A 137 17.44 9.02 -3.97
C ASP A 137 16.52 10.23 -3.77
N VAL A 138 15.27 10.12 -4.23
CA VAL A 138 14.27 11.19 -4.11
C VAL A 138 13.86 11.40 -2.65
N ILE A 139 13.64 10.32 -1.91
CA ILE A 139 13.30 10.36 -0.49
C ILE A 139 14.47 10.87 0.34
N ASN A 140 15.70 10.46 0.04
CA ASN A 140 16.88 10.98 0.72
C ASN A 140 17.07 12.48 0.47
N GLY A 141 16.89 12.93 -0.78
CA GLY A 141 16.89 14.36 -1.11
C GLY A 141 15.81 15.14 -0.35
N LEU A 142 14.58 14.60 -0.28
CA LEU A 142 13.50 15.22 0.50
C LEU A 142 13.77 15.21 2.01
N LYS A 143 14.46 14.19 2.55
CA LYS A 143 14.90 14.19 3.95
C LYS A 143 15.91 15.30 4.24
N GLU A 144 16.78 15.62 3.27
CA GLU A 144 17.76 16.71 3.39
C GLU A 144 17.14 18.10 3.22
N SER A 145 16.26 18.29 2.22
CA SER A 145 15.62 19.59 1.95
C SER A 145 14.45 19.90 2.88
N ASP A 146 13.63 18.90 3.16
CA ASP A 146 12.32 19.03 3.80
C ASP A 146 12.16 18.00 4.94
N ALA A 147 13.17 17.94 5.82
CA ALA A 147 13.23 17.02 6.96
C ALA A 147 11.92 16.98 7.80
N TYR A 148 11.17 18.09 7.86
CA TYR A 148 9.90 18.19 8.58
C TYR A 148 8.78 17.28 8.03
N LEU A 149 8.93 16.74 6.82
CA LEU A 149 7.98 15.80 6.23
C LEU A 149 8.14 14.38 6.79
N PHE A 150 9.28 14.09 7.41
CA PHE A 150 9.65 12.77 7.91
C PHE A 150 9.66 12.73 9.42
N LYS A 151 9.18 11.62 9.97
CA LYS A 151 9.32 11.37 11.41
C LYS A 151 10.80 11.19 11.72
N PRO A 152 11.28 11.68 12.88
CA PRO A 152 12.60 11.28 13.36
C PRO A 152 12.66 9.76 13.39
N GLU A 153 13.76 9.19 12.91
CA GLU A 153 14.08 7.77 13.08
C GLU A 153 13.92 7.47 14.58
N GLU A 154 13.17 6.43 14.95
CA GLU A 154 13.05 6.07 16.35
C GLU A 154 14.43 5.65 16.86
N ASP A 155 15.10 6.58 17.54
CA ASP A 155 16.19 6.25 18.43
C ASP A 155 15.63 5.21 19.40
N ASN A 156 16.10 3.97 19.25
CA ASN A 156 15.90 2.88 20.22
C ASN A 156 16.62 3.18 21.55
N THR A 157 16.77 4.46 21.92
CA THR A 157 17.05 4.86 23.28
C THR A 157 15.83 4.52 24.12
N PRO A 158 15.95 3.65 25.13
CA PRO A 158 14.84 3.34 26.02
C PRO A 158 14.25 4.64 26.55
N ASN A 159 12.94 4.83 26.38
CA ASN A 159 12.23 5.94 27.03
C ASN A 159 12.68 6.00 28.50
N PRO A 160 13.21 7.13 28.99
CA PRO A 160 13.67 7.20 30.38
C PRO A 160 12.48 6.88 31.28
N SER A 161 12.63 5.83 32.09
CA SER A 161 11.65 5.47 33.10
C SER A 161 11.63 6.58 34.16
N ILE A 162 10.63 7.47 34.09
CA ILE A 162 10.43 8.57 35.07
C ILE A 162 9.69 8.05 36.32
N VAL A 163 9.24 6.79 36.35
CA VAL A 163 8.62 6.21 37.55
C VAL A 163 9.72 5.85 38.56
N PRO A 164 9.65 6.36 39.80
CA PRO A 164 10.55 5.93 40.86
C PRO A 164 10.35 4.43 41.10
N ASN A 165 11.43 3.64 41.05
CA ASN A 165 11.41 2.26 41.50
C ASN A 165 11.18 2.26 43.02
N GLY A 166 9.91 2.16 43.43
CA GLY A 166 9.52 2.38 44.82
C GLY A 166 8.19 1.73 45.18
N ASN A 167 8.11 0.41 45.07
CA ASN A 167 7.31 -0.36 46.00
C ASN A 167 8.15 -1.55 46.49
N PRO A 168 8.60 -1.58 47.76
CA PRO A 168 9.36 -2.71 48.27
C PRO A 168 8.48 -3.97 48.26
N SER A 169 9.06 -5.08 47.79
CA SER A 169 8.42 -6.38 47.84
C SER A 169 8.09 -6.73 49.29
N ALA A 170 6.81 -7.02 49.56
CA ALA A 170 6.35 -7.53 50.85
C ALA A 170 6.83 -8.97 51.05
N GLY A 171 8.11 -9.12 51.40
CA GLY A 171 8.73 -10.37 51.79
C GLY A 171 8.74 -10.54 53.32
N GLY A 172 7.73 -11.25 53.83
CA GLY A 172 7.92 -12.15 54.99
C GLY A 172 7.61 -11.63 56.40
N SER A 173 6.69 -12.36 57.04
CA SER A 173 6.62 -12.66 58.48
C SER A 173 5.85 -11.71 59.40
N GLY A 174 4.62 -12.15 59.73
CA GLY A 174 3.91 -11.76 60.94
C GLY A 174 2.47 -11.39 60.65
N ASN A 175 1.55 -12.37 60.73
CA ASN A 175 0.14 -12.08 60.96
C ASN A 175 0.04 -11.48 62.38
N VAL A 176 0.27 -10.18 62.50
CA VAL A 176 -0.07 -9.44 63.72
C VAL A 176 -1.42 -8.83 63.43
N ASP A 177 -2.47 -9.47 63.96
CA ASP A 177 -3.81 -8.90 63.92
C ASP A 177 -3.78 -7.55 64.66
N PRO A 178 -4.04 -6.42 63.96
CA PRO A 178 -3.99 -5.09 64.57
C PRO A 178 -4.97 -4.94 65.74
N PHE A 179 -6.00 -5.77 65.83
CA PHE A 179 -6.92 -5.78 66.97
C PHE A 179 -6.28 -6.37 68.24
N GLN A 180 -5.40 -7.37 68.10
CA GLN A 180 -4.74 -7.99 69.25
C GLN A 180 -3.70 -7.04 69.89
N ALA A 181 -3.01 -6.24 69.07
CA ALA A 181 -2.05 -5.24 69.55
C ALA A 181 -2.71 -4.12 70.36
N ILE A 182 -3.97 -3.76 70.04
CA ILE A 182 -4.73 -2.77 70.80
C ILE A 182 -5.18 -3.34 72.15
N ILE A 183 -5.65 -4.59 72.18
CA ILE A 183 -6.08 -5.25 73.43
C ILE A 183 -4.94 -5.34 74.45
N ASP A 184 -3.73 -5.70 74.02
CA ASP A 184 -2.57 -5.83 74.91
C ASP A 184 -2.09 -4.47 75.46
N SER A 185 -2.42 -3.35 74.80
CA SER A 185 -2.06 -2.00 75.26
C SER A 185 -2.90 -1.49 76.43
N TYR A 186 -4.09 -2.06 76.67
CA TYR A 186 -5.00 -1.68 77.75
C TYR A 186 -4.92 -2.61 78.98
N GLY A 187 -4.06 -3.63 78.96
CA GLY A 187 -3.96 -4.68 79.98
C GLY A 187 -2.83 -4.52 81.01
N LYS A 188 -2.46 -3.29 81.41
CA LYS A 188 -1.58 -3.05 82.56
C LYS A 188 -2.20 -2.12 83.58
#